data_AF-A0A8J7HDT2-F1
#
_entry.id   AF-A0A8J7HDT2-F1
#
_cell.length_a   1.000
_cell.length_b   1.000
_cell.length_c   1.000
_cell.angle_alpha   90.00
_cell.angle_beta   90.00
_cell.angle_gamma   90.00
#
_symmetry.space_group_name_H-M   'P 1'
#
loop_
_entity.id
_entity.type
_entity.pdbx_description
1 polymer ?
#
loop_
_entity_poly.entity_id
_entity_poly.type
_entity_poly.pdbx_seq_one_letter_code
_entity_poly.pdbx_strand_id
1 'polypeptide(L)' 'MSTTAKTQRIQINLDLSLELYETLNNLAQKINGDNAEVLLKAIALMEIAVEAKYQGKHLWIADDQQNLETEVVGI' A
#
# COMPACT_ATOMS: atom_id res chain seq x y z
N MET A 1 -30.65 3.89 19.50
CA MET A 1 -30.10 2.75 18.73
C MET A 1 -28.62 3.04 18.48
N SER A 2 -27.77 2.08 18.82
CA SER A 2 -26.36 2.26 19.18
C SER A 2 -25.45 2.62 17.99
N THR A 3 -24.62 3.64 18.13
CA THR A 3 -23.64 4.17 17.16
C THR A 3 -22.27 3.46 17.23
N THR A 4 -22.21 2.18 17.60
CA THR A 4 -20.95 1.47 17.93
C THR A 4 -20.29 0.72 16.77
N ALA A 5 -20.70 0.94 15.52
CA ALA A 5 -20.19 0.18 14.36
C ALA A 5 -18.88 0.74 13.76
N LYS A 6 -18.40 1.91 14.20
CA LYS A 6 -17.35 2.66 13.47
C LYS A 6 -15.90 2.27 13.81
N THR A 7 -15.66 1.31 14.70
CA THR A 7 -14.30 0.97 15.17
C THR A 7 -14.11 -0.53 15.41
N GLN A 8 -14.86 -1.38 14.72
CA GLN A 8 -14.67 -2.82 14.82
C GLN A 8 -13.45 -3.22 13.99
N ARG A 9 -12.37 -3.65 14.66
CA ARG A 9 -11.21 -4.22 13.99
C ARG A 9 -11.55 -5.63 13.53
N ILE A 10 -11.34 -5.90 12.24
CA ILE A 10 -11.47 -7.23 11.65
C ILE A 10 -10.08 -7.86 11.62
N GLN A 11 -9.94 -9.04 12.22
CA GLN A 11 -8.72 -9.83 12.10
C GLN A 11 -8.75 -10.60 10.79
N ILE A 12 -7.68 -10.48 10.01
CA ILE A 12 -7.47 -11.24 8.78
C ILE A 12 -6.27 -12.15 9.03
N ASN A 13 -6.41 -13.44 8.74
CA ASN A 13 -5.30 -14.38 8.74
C ASN A 13 -4.82 -14.55 7.30
N LEU A 14 -3.51 -14.42 7.10
CA LEU A 14 -2.87 -14.46 5.79
C LEU A 14 -1.75 -15.50 5.83
N ASP A 15 -1.78 -16.44 4.90
CA ASP A 15 -0.65 -17.32 4.63
C ASP A 15 0.29 -16.61 3.66
N LEU A 16 1.55 -16.44 4.07
CA LEU A 16 2.57 -15.70 3.33
C LEU A 16 3.77 -16.60 3.06
N SER A 17 4.42 -16.41 1.90
CA SER A 17 5.75 -16.95 1.71
C SER A 17 6.75 -16.27 2.66
N LEU A 18 7.86 -16.96 2.96
CA LEU A 18 8.92 -16.39 3.80
C LEU A 18 9.44 -15.07 3.23
N GLU A 19 9.70 -15.03 1.92
CA GLU A 19 10.18 -13.85 1.20
C GLU A 19 9.23 -12.65 1.33
N LEU A 20 7.92 -12.87 1.20
CA LEU A 20 6.93 -11.80 1.33
C LEU A 20 6.82 -11.32 2.78
N TYR A 21 6.89 -12.24 3.74
CA TYR A 21 6.90 -11.90 5.16
C TYR A 21 8.12 -11.05 5.54
N GLU A 22 9.31 -11.41 5.06
CA GLU A 22 10.53 -10.62 5.25
C GLU A 22 10.42 -9.23 4.60
N THR A 23 9.85 -9.16 3.40
CA THR A 23 9.60 -7.89 2.70
C THR A 23 8.68 -6.98 3.53
N LEU A 24 7.58 -7.51 4.08
CA LEU A 24 6.66 -6.77 4.95
C LEU A 24 7.38 -6.25 6.20
N ASN A 25 8.15 -7.09 6.89
CA ASN A 25 8.89 -6.68 8.09
C ASN A 25 9.92 -5.58 7.79
N ASN A 26 10.64 -5.70 6.67
CA ASN A 26 11.61 -4.69 6.25
C ASN A 26 10.93 -3.35 5.95
N LEU A 27 9.76 -3.37 5.31
CA LEU A 27 8.97 -2.16 5.07
C LEU A 27 8.47 -1.56 6.38
N ALA A 28 7.96 -2.37 7.30
CA ALA A 28 7.48 -1.93 8.61
C ALA A 28 8.59 -1.20 9.39
N GLN A 29 9.82 -1.75 9.39
CA GLN A 29 10.98 -1.10 9.99
C GLN A 29 11.30 0.25 9.34
N LYS A 30 11.30 0.34 8.01
CA LYS A 30 11.61 1.59 7.29
C LYS A 30 10.61 2.70 7.58
N ILE A 31 9.35 2.36 7.83
CA ILE A 31 8.30 3.34 8.13
C ILE A 31 8.09 3.54 9.64
N ASN A 32 8.89 2.90 10.50
CA ASN A 32 8.70 2.86 11.95
C ASN A 32 7.28 2.47 12.38
N GLY A 33 6.69 1.50 11.68
CA GLY A 33 5.31 1.04 11.88
C GLY A 33 5.23 -0.47 12.07
N ASP A 34 4.02 -1.02 11.90
CA ASP A 34 3.76 -2.45 11.94
C ASP A 34 3.28 -3.01 10.59
N ASN A 35 3.16 -4.34 10.49
CA ASN A 35 2.74 -5.00 9.26
C ASN A 35 1.31 -4.63 8.83
N ALA A 36 0.42 -4.28 9.76
CA ALA A 36 -0.93 -3.85 9.41
C ALA A 36 -0.91 -2.45 8.77
N GLU A 37 -0.06 -1.55 9.25
CA GLU A 37 0.15 -0.23 8.65
C GLU A 37 0.79 -0.33 7.26
N VAL A 38 1.75 -1.23 7.08
CA VAL A 38 2.33 -1.52 5.75
C VAL A 38 1.25 -2.00 4.78
N LEU A 39 0.44 -2.99 5.18
CA LEU A 39 -0.63 -3.53 4.34
C LEU A 39 -1.67 -2.46 3.99
N LEU A 40 -2.07 -1.62 4.95
CA LEU A 40 -3.00 -0.52 4.71
C LEU A 40 -2.45 0.46 3.66
N LYS A 41 -1.19 0.90 3.80
CA LYS A 41 -0.54 1.81 2.86
C LYS A 41 -0.39 1.18 1.47
N ALA A 42 -0.05 -0.12 1.42
CA ALA A 42 0.05 -0.85 0.16
C ALA A 42 -1.28 -0.93 -0.58
N ILE A 43 -2.39 -1.17 0.13
CA ILE A 43 -3.74 -1.17 -0.45
C ILE A 43 -4.10 0.22 -0.97
N ALA A 44 -3.84 1.29 -0.21
CA ALA A 44 -4.11 2.65 -0.66
C ALA A 44 -3.33 3.01 -1.94
N LEU A 45 -2.07 2.58 -2.05
CA LEU A 45 -1.28 2.75 -3.28
C LEU A 45 -1.87 1.93 -4.44
N MET A 46 -2.35 0.72 -4.18
CA MET A 46 -3.01 -0.11 -5.19
C MET A 46 -4.30 0.53 -5.71
N GLU A 47 -5.12 1.13 -4.84
CA GLU A 47 -6.34 1.85 -5.25
C GLU A 47 -6.02 2.98 -6.23
N ILE A 48 -4.99 3.79 -5.92
CA ILE A 48 -4.52 4.87 -6.80
C ILE A 48 -4.05 4.31 -8.15
N ALA A 49 -3.31 3.20 -8.12
CA ALA A 49 -2.77 2.59 -9.34
C ALA A 49 -3.87 2.03 -10.26
N VAL A 50 -4.84 1.34 -9.67
CA VAL A 50 -6.00 0.79 -10.41
C VAL A 50 -6.82 1.92 -11.02
N GLU A 51 -7.10 2.98 -10.27
CA GLU A 51 -7.87 4.12 -10.77
C GLU A 51 -7.13 4.85 -11.90
N ALA A 52 -5.82 5.09 -11.76
CA ALA A 52 -5.00 5.70 -12.81
C ALA A 52 -5.06 4.86 -14.10
N LYS A 53 -4.88 3.54 -13.98
CA LYS A 53 -4.97 2.60 -15.11
C LYS A 53 -6.34 2.61 -15.77
N TYR A 54 -7.41 2.62 -14.99
CA TYR A 54 -8.79 2.70 -15.49
C TYR A 54 -9.03 3.98 -16.29
N GLN A 55 -8.43 5.10 -15.86
CA GLN A 55 -8.49 6.39 -16.55
C GLN A 55 -7.51 6.53 -17.72
N GLY A 56 -6.73 5.49 -18.05
CA GLY A 56 -5.70 5.54 -19.10
C GLY A 56 -4.51 6.45 -18.76
N LYS A 57 -4.26 6.68 -17.47
CA LYS A 57 -3.15 7.49 -16.96
C LYS A 57 -1.95 6.62 -16.60
N HIS A 58 -0.77 7.21 -16.69
CA HIS A 58 0.49 6.61 -16.27
C HIS A 58 0.82 7.04 -14.83
N LEU A 59 1.49 6.17 -14.08
CA LEU A 59 2.03 6.46 -12.75
C LEU A 59 3.53 6.71 -12.83
N TRP A 60 3.99 7.77 -12.18
CA TRP A 60 5.38 8.18 -12.19
C TRP A 60 5.86 8.50 -10.78
N ILE A 61 7.13 8.19 -10.51
CA ILE A 61 7.86 8.71 -9.36
C ILE A 61 8.60 9.96 -9.82
N ALA A 62 8.42 11.05 -9.09
CA ALA A 62 9.09 12.31 -9.35
C ALA A 62 10.05 12.66 -8.20
N ASP A 63 11.15 13.32 -8.54
CA ASP A 63 12.09 13.87 -7.55
C ASP A 63 11.53 15.14 -6.88
N ASP A 64 12.30 15.71 -5.95
CA ASP A 64 11.95 16.97 -5.26
C ASP A 64 11.81 18.17 -6.21
N GLN A 65 12.34 18.07 -7.43
CA GLN A 65 12.29 19.08 -8.48
C GLN A 65 11.17 18.82 -9.50
N GLN A 66 10.33 17.81 -9.26
CA GLN A 66 9.25 17.34 -10.13
C GLN A 66 9.72 16.77 -11.47
N ASN A 67 10.99 16.37 -11.59
CA ASN A 67 11.46 15.61 -12.74
C ASN A 67 10.97 14.17 -12.61
N LEU A 68 10.44 13.62 -13.70
CA LEU A 68 9.98 12.23 -13.74
C LEU A 68 11.20 11.30 -13.77
N GLU A 69 11.44 10.57 -12.68
CA GLU A 69 12.59 9.66 -12.57
C GLU A 69 12.30 8.28 -13.14
N THR A 70 11.10 7.75 -12.91
CA THR A 70 10.75 6.37 -13.29
C THR A 70 9.26 6.20 -13.49
N GLU A 71 8.87 5.51 -14.56
CA GLU A 71 7.51 5.05 -14.80
C GLU A 71 7.26 3.75 -14.03
N VAL A 72 6.14 3.69 -13.31
CA VAL A 72 5.72 2.46 -12.65
C VAL A 72 4.91 1.61 -13.62
N VAL A 73 5.53 0.55 -14.14
CA VAL A 73 4.92 -0.39 -15.10
C VAL A 73 4.56 -1.72 -14.41
N GLY A 74 3.44 -2.32 -14.81
CA GLY A 74 3.10 -3.68 -14.38
C GLY A 74 2.34 -3.80 -13.05
N ILE A 75 1.73 -2.73 -12.57
CA ILE A 75 0.70 -2.80 -11.51
C ILE A 75 -0.66 -3.21 -12.11
#